data_AF-A0A2T2RAX8-F1
#
_entry.id   AF-A0A2T2RAX8-F1
#
_cell.length_a   1.000
_cell.length_b   1.000
_cell.length_c   1.000
_cell.angle_alpha   90.00
_cell.angle_beta   90.00
_cell.angle_gamma   90.00
#
_symmetry.space_group_name_H-M   'P 1'
#
loop_
_entity.id
_entity.type
_entity.pdbx_description
1 polymer ?
#
loop_
_entity_poly.entity_id
_entity_poly.type
_entity_poly.pdbx_seq_one_letter_code
_entity_poly.pdbx_strand_id
1 'polypeptide(L)'
;MLEKLPPYAKRATWAHQNAFESFIFYAPAAIMAYVTQVDSQFAVWAALAYVAGRFFYPIFYIANLPPLRSLMFALGSLSSMILYGLSILEINSSL
;
A
#
# COMPACT_ATOMS: atom_id res chain seq x y z
N MET A 1 7.34 -26.14 -7.95
CA MET A 1 8.46 -25.28 -8.41
C MET A 1 8.99 -24.39 -7.28
N LEU A 2 8.12 -23.63 -6.61
CA LEU A 2 8.44 -22.71 -5.52
C LEU A 2 9.19 -23.38 -4.34
N GLU A 3 8.85 -24.63 -4.02
CA GLU A 3 9.50 -25.40 -2.95
C GLU A 3 10.98 -25.68 -3.16
N LYS A 4 11.45 -25.70 -4.42
CA LYS A 4 12.85 -25.94 -4.79
C LYS A 4 13.73 -24.69 -4.71
N LEU A 5 13.15 -23.51 -4.46
CA LEU A 5 13.88 -22.24 -4.39
C LEU A 5 14.58 -22.06 -3.04
N PRO A 6 15.72 -21.34 -3.00
CA PRO A 6 16.32 -20.92 -1.75
C PRO A 6 15.36 -20.00 -0.95
N PRO A 7 15.48 -19.92 0.38
CA PRO A 7 14.52 -19.19 1.22
C PRO A 7 14.28 -17.73 0.83
N TYR A 8 15.32 -17.01 0.38
CA TYR A 8 15.18 -15.62 -0.05
C TYR A 8 14.33 -15.48 -1.31
N ALA A 9 14.45 -16.41 -2.26
CA ALA A 9 13.68 -16.41 -3.49
C ALA A 9 12.21 -16.79 -3.25
N LYS A 10 11.94 -17.69 -2.29
CA LYS A 10 10.57 -17.95 -1.82
C LYS A 10 9.93 -16.67 -1.26
N ARG A 11 10.67 -15.94 -0.41
CA ARG A 11 10.24 -14.65 0.14
C ARG A 11 10.02 -13.57 -0.91
N ALA A 12 10.85 -13.52 -1.95
CA ALA A 12 10.67 -12.62 -3.09
C ALA A 12 9.35 -12.91 -3.82
N THR A 13 9.03 -14.19 -4.07
CA THR A 13 7.76 -14.58 -4.70
C THR A 13 6.56 -14.17 -3.84
N TRP A 14 6.60 -14.40 -2.53
CA TRP A 14 5.53 -13.98 -1.62
C TRP A 14 5.39 -12.46 -1.54
N ALA A 15 6.51 -11.72 -1.53
CA ALA A 15 6.47 -10.26 -1.56
C ALA A 15 5.84 -9.71 -2.84
N HIS A 16 6.08 -10.36 -3.98
CA HIS A 16 5.47 -10.01 -5.27
C HIS A 16 3.97 -10.29 -5.29
N GLN A 17 3.53 -11.45 -4.79
CA GLN A 17 2.09 -11.76 -4.65
C GLN A 17 1.38 -10.74 -3.76
N ASN A 18 1.98 -10.40 -2.62
CA ASN A 18 1.45 -9.36 -1.73
C ASN A 18 1.40 -7.97 -2.41
N ALA A 19 2.26 -7.69 -3.40
CA ALA A 19 2.20 -6.46 -4.16
C ALA A 19 0.94 -6.33 -4.99
N PHE A 20 0.53 -7.40 -5.65
CA PHE A 20 -0.74 -7.40 -6.37
C PHE A 20 -1.92 -7.25 -5.42
N GLU A 21 -1.95 -8.02 -4.33
CA GLU A 21 -3.02 -7.93 -3.33
C GLU A 21 -3.18 -6.50 -2.77
N SER A 22 -2.06 -5.88 -2.40
CA SER A 22 -2.06 -4.52 -1.86
C SER A 22 -2.41 -3.47 -2.92
N PHE A 23 -1.95 -3.63 -4.15
CA PHE A 23 -2.20 -2.68 -5.24
C PHE A 23 -3.68 -2.64 -5.66
N ILE A 24 -4.35 -3.80 -5.64
CA ILE A 24 -5.79 -3.92 -5.94
C ILE A 24 -6.64 -3.04 -5.02
N PHE A 25 -6.22 -2.82 -3.76
CA PHE A 25 -6.90 -1.91 -2.85
C PHE A 25 -6.48 -0.44 -3.02
N TYR A 26 -5.18 -0.19 -3.23
CA TYR A 26 -4.67 1.17 -3.30
C TYR A 26 -5.06 1.90 -4.58
N ALA A 27 -4.96 1.24 -5.74
CA ALA A 27 -5.25 1.86 -7.03
C ALA A 27 -6.65 2.50 -7.09
N PRO A 28 -7.74 1.79 -6.74
CA PRO A 28 -9.06 2.42 -6.67
C PRO A 28 -9.17 3.50 -5.60
N ALA A 29 -8.48 3.38 -4.45
CA ALA A 29 -8.50 4.43 -3.43
C ALA A 29 -7.88 5.76 -3.93
N ALA A 30 -6.75 5.67 -4.63
CA ALA A 30 -6.08 6.84 -5.21
C ALA A 30 -6.89 7.45 -6.36
N ILE A 31 -7.49 6.61 -7.22
CA ILE A 31 -8.39 7.08 -8.29
C ILE A 31 -9.63 7.74 -7.68
N MET A 32 -10.20 7.18 -6.61
CA MET A 32 -11.36 7.76 -5.94
C MET A 32 -11.03 9.16 -5.42
N ALA A 33 -9.91 9.33 -4.70
CA ALA A 33 -9.49 10.64 -4.20
C ALA A 33 -9.26 11.67 -5.32
N TYR A 34 -8.74 11.23 -6.46
CA TYR A 34 -8.61 12.09 -7.63
C TYR A 34 -9.97 12.48 -8.22
N VAL A 35 -10.87 11.52 -8.42
CA VAL A 35 -12.20 11.77 -9.02
C VAL A 35 -13.09 12.62 -8.12
N THR A 36 -13.01 12.44 -6.80
CA THR A 36 -13.74 13.26 -5.82
C THR A 36 -13.07 14.59 -5.54
N GLN A 37 -11.96 14.92 -6.24
CA GLN A 37 -11.25 16.20 -6.13
C GLN A 37 -10.83 16.54 -4.70
N VAL A 38 -10.34 15.54 -3.94
CA VAL A 38 -9.86 15.76 -2.56
C VAL A 38 -8.69 16.75 -2.56
N ASP A 39 -8.91 17.96 -2.04
CA ASP A 39 -7.86 18.97 -1.84
C ASP A 39 -7.33 18.90 -0.40
N SER A 40 -6.47 17.91 -0.15
CA SER A 40 -5.87 17.69 1.17
C SER A 40 -4.41 17.31 1.07
N GLN A 41 -3.57 18.06 1.79
CA GLN A 41 -2.16 17.71 1.98
C GLN A 41 -2.01 16.31 2.60
N PHE A 42 -2.98 15.87 3.41
CA PHE A 42 -2.96 14.55 4.02
C PHE A 42 -3.19 13.43 2.99
N ALA A 43 -4.01 13.67 1.97
CA ALA A 43 -4.20 12.75 0.84
C ALA A 43 -2.91 12.58 0.03
N VAL A 44 -2.19 13.68 -0.23
CA VAL A 44 -0.89 13.66 -0.91
C VAL A 44 0.13 12.82 -0.14
N TRP A 45 0.25 13.05 1.17
CA TRP A 45 1.16 12.27 2.01
C TRP A 45 0.77 10.79 2.09
N ALA A 46 -0.52 10.47 2.15
CA ALA A 46 -0.99 9.08 2.12
C ALA A 46 -0.62 8.39 0.79
N ALA A 47 -0.84 9.05 -0.36
CA ALA A 47 -0.46 8.52 -1.66
C ALA A 47 1.06 8.25 -1.76
N LEU A 48 1.89 9.19 -1.31
CA LEU A 48 3.36 9.02 -1.31
C LEU A 48 3.83 7.94 -0.31
N ALA A 49 3.22 7.88 0.88
CA ALA A 49 3.55 6.91 1.91
C ALA A 49 3.28 5.46 1.45
N TYR A 50 2.22 5.23 0.66
CA TYR A 50 1.98 3.94 0.03
C TYR A 50 3.15 3.53 -0.87
N VAL A 51 3.58 4.42 -1.78
CA VAL A 51 4.66 4.14 -2.73
C VAL A 51 5.97 3.83 -2.00
N ALA A 52 6.30 4.61 -0.97
CA ALA A 52 7.46 4.36 -0.12
C ALA A 52 7.36 2.99 0.58
N GLY A 53 6.20 2.68 1.15
CA GLY A 53 5.93 1.38 1.78
C GLY A 53 6.11 0.22 0.79
N ARG A 54 5.61 0.34 -0.44
CA ARG A 54 5.75 -0.69 -1.48
C ARG A 54 7.18 -0.84 -1.99
N PHE A 55 7.99 0.21 -1.94
CA PHE A 55 9.41 0.12 -2.28
C PHE A 55 10.19 -0.65 -1.21
N PHE A 56 10.00 -0.34 0.07
CA PHE A 56 10.75 -0.96 1.17
C PHE A 56 10.22 -2.34 1.61
N TYR A 57 8.92 -2.61 1.45
CA TYR A 57 8.30 -3.88 1.83
C TYR A 57 9.02 -5.12 1.26
N PRO A 58 9.25 -5.25 -0.07
CA PRO A 58 9.94 -6.42 -0.62
C PRO A 58 11.39 -6.53 -0.13
N ILE A 59 12.07 -5.41 0.12
CA ILE A 59 13.45 -5.39 0.65
C ILE A 59 13.48 -6.06 2.03
N PHE A 60 12.64 -5.61 2.97
CA PHE A 60 12.58 -6.18 4.32
C PHE A 60 12.03 -7.61 4.34
N TYR A 61 11.14 -7.95 3.40
CA TYR A 61 10.63 -9.31 3.24
C TYR A 61 11.76 -10.25 2.81
N ILE A 62 12.50 -9.90 1.75
CA ILE A 62 13.61 -10.74 1.24
C ILE A 62 14.71 -10.85 2.30
N ALA A 63 15.05 -9.75 2.98
CA ALA A 63 16.02 -9.71 4.08
C ALA A 63 15.57 -10.43 5.36
N ASN A 64 14.32 -10.91 5.44
CA ASN A 64 13.75 -11.60 6.60
C ASN A 64 13.77 -10.76 7.89
N LEU A 65 13.28 -9.52 7.80
CA LEU A 65 13.14 -8.59 8.93
C LEU A 65 11.64 -8.37 9.27
N PRO A 66 11.03 -9.23 10.11
CA PRO A 66 9.58 -9.25 10.29
C PRO A 66 8.96 -7.94 10.81
N PRO A 67 9.53 -7.25 11.82
CA PRO A 67 8.94 -6.01 12.33
C PRO A 67 8.86 -4.91 11.26
N LEU A 68 9.93 -4.74 10.48
CA LEU A 68 9.99 -3.73 9.41
C LEU A 68 9.04 -4.08 8.26
N ARG A 69 8.93 -5.36 7.91
CA ARG A 69 7.93 -5.84 6.95
C ARG A 69 6.51 -5.49 7.40
N SER A 70 6.17 -5.77 8.65
CA SER A 70 4.83 -5.47 9.19
C SER A 70 4.56 -3.97 9.25
N LEU A 71 5.56 -3.16 9.58
CA LEU A 71 5.45 -1.69 9.53
C LEU A 71 5.14 -1.19 8.12
N MET A 72 5.87 -1.67 7.10
CA MET A 72 5.62 -1.28 5.71
C MET A 72 4.24 -1.76 5.20
N PHE A 73 3.79 -2.94 5.64
CA PHE A 73 2.43 -3.41 5.37
C PHE A 73 1.38 -2.48 5.97
N ALA A 74 1.52 -2.14 7.26
CA ALA A 74 0.61 -1.23 7.94
C ALA A 74 0.58 0.16 7.28
N LEU A 75 1.74 0.69 6.89
CA LEU A 75 1.85 1.96 6.18
C LEU A 75 1.06 1.96 4.85
N GLY A 76 1.21 0.91 4.04
CA GLY A 76 0.46 0.79 2.78
C GLY A 76 -1.06 0.63 2.98
N SER A 77 -1.46 -0.18 3.97
CA SER A 77 -2.87 -0.39 4.29
C SER A 77 -3.54 0.87 4.83
N LEU A 78 -2.88 1.58 5.77
CA LEU A 78 -3.37 2.85 6.32
C LEU A 78 -3.48 3.93 5.25
N SER A 79 -2.49 4.03 4.37
CA SER A 79 -2.52 4.98 3.24
C SER A 79 -3.76 4.79 2.37
N SER A 80 -4.09 3.54 2.03
CA SER A 80 -5.27 3.22 1.22
C SER A 80 -6.57 3.54 1.95
N MET A 81 -6.66 3.21 3.25
CA MET A 81 -7.82 3.52 4.08
C MET A 81 -8.04 5.04 4.24
N ILE A 82 -6.96 5.81 4.40
CA ILE A 82 -7.03 7.28 4.50
C ILE A 82 -7.58 7.88 3.20
N LEU A 83 -7.10 7.43 2.04
CA LEU A 83 -7.58 7.93 0.75
C LEU A 83 -9.08 7.66 0.57
N TYR A 84 -9.55 6.45 0.89
CA TYR A 84 -10.98 6.15 0.89
C TYR A 84 -11.77 7.05 1.86
N GLY A 85 -11.29 7.19 3.10
CA GLY A 85 -11.95 8.00 4.11
C GLY A 85 -12.08 9.47 3.71
N LEU A 86 -11.01 10.07 3.20
CA LEU A 86 -11.02 11.46 2.73
C LEU A 86 -11.96 11.64 1.54
N SER A 87 -11.97 10.69 0.60
CA SER A 87 -12.87 10.76 -0.57
C SER A 87 -14.35 10.72 -0.16
N ILE A 88 -14.69 9.88 0.83
CA ILE A 88 -16.08 9.78 1.34
C ILE A 88 -16.47 11.07 2.06
N LEU A 89 -15.57 11.65 2.86
CA LEU A 89 -15.82 12.90 3.56
C LEU A 89 -16.05 14.06 2.58
N GLU A 90 -15.24 14.15 1.51
CA GLU A 90 -15.36 15.19 0.48
C GLU A 90 -16.72 15.16 -0.24
N ILE A 91 -17.21 13.96 -0.57
CA ILE A 91 -18.54 13.81 -1.18
C ILE A 91 -19.63 14.28 -0.21
N ASN A 92 -19.54 13.92 1.07
CA ASN A 92 -20.56 14.26 2.06
C ASN A 92 -20.61 15.76 2.38
N SER A 93 -19.47 16.47 2.32
CA SER A 93 -19.44 17.94 2.50
C SER A 93 -19.98 18.70 1.28
N SER A 94 -20.07 18.04 0.12
CA SER A 94 -20.53 18.64 -1.13
C SER A 94 -22.06 18.55 -1.34
N LEU A 95 -22.77 17.86 -0.45
CA LEU A 95 -24.24 17.71 -0.45
C LEU A 95 -24.90 18.73 0.49
#